data_AF-A0A8J7ZR25-F1
#
_entry.id   AF-A0A8J7ZR25-F1
#
_cell.length_a   1.000
_cell.length_b   1.000
_cell.length_c   1.000
_cell.angle_alpha   90.00
_cell.angle_beta   90.00
_cell.angle_gamma   90.00
#
_symmetry.space_group_name_H-M   'P 1'
#
loop_
_entity.id
_entity.type
_entity.pdbx_description
1 polymer ?
#
loop_
_entity_poly.entity_id
_entity_poly.type
_entity_poly.pdbx_seq_one_letter_code
_entity_poly.pdbx_strand_id
1 'polypeptide(L)'
;MTSLDHGKFTRVTTVFHSLLALDVFMLFFSGYAIMFNDELWWLVEALGGSMGVIAVHRIAGLGLITLTVFWMTLLIITPGGRDNFGAVLPGRDDIEAAIQDVKFALGYADERHPNARQFAGYKADEVPLLSYVGKGVVWIFAVELTLLMITGLLIWSKTGVISLFTTKASAMAFVAFHGFLGIVMLMGVMFHIFEHGAHPAFYPVEMKAFLPKDVTPEYHAEDEDHDTTGIENLELSPTWNWAANLLGLLVVVGIVSVLVGSIFDETYPIPRELAVGGGPTNLLLTIGINVGILVLFIGLVLSMYGNVMRRRYERQLAEERRATAADGSGETSDD
;
A
#
# COMPACT_ATOMS: atom_id res chain seq x y z
N MET A 1 2.01 7.93 -22.64
CA MET A 1 1.63 7.53 -21.27
C MET A 1 1.87 6.05 -21.17
N THR A 2 2.49 5.58 -20.08
CA THR A 2 2.64 4.14 -19.81
C THR A 2 1.26 3.49 -19.74
N SER A 3 1.09 2.33 -20.38
CA SER A 3 -0.13 1.51 -20.49
C SER A 3 -1.11 1.75 -19.34
N LEU A 4 -2.09 2.63 -19.58
CA LEU A 4 -3.19 2.89 -18.66
C LEU A 4 -4.35 1.91 -18.89
N ASP A 5 -4.18 0.93 -19.76
CA ASP A 5 -5.24 0.09 -20.35
C ASP A 5 -5.95 -0.85 -19.36
N HIS A 6 -5.72 -0.69 -18.06
CA HIS A 6 -6.22 -1.58 -17.00
C HIS A 6 -6.95 -0.84 -15.87
N GLY A 7 -7.62 0.27 -16.17
CA GLY A 7 -8.48 0.95 -15.20
C GLY A 7 -9.60 0.03 -14.70
N LYS A 8 -9.42 -0.61 -13.54
CA LYS A 8 -10.40 -1.56 -12.96
C LYS A 8 -11.07 -1.06 -11.67
N PHE A 9 -10.63 0.08 -11.13
CA PHE A 9 -11.11 0.61 -9.86
C PHE A 9 -12.11 1.75 -10.01
N THR A 10 -13.06 1.84 -9.07
CA THR A 10 -14.03 2.95 -9.04
C THR A 10 -13.42 4.19 -8.38
N ARG A 11 -14.04 5.36 -8.59
CA ARG A 11 -13.65 6.61 -7.92
C ARG A 11 -13.67 6.48 -6.39
N VAL A 12 -14.65 5.74 -5.86
CA VAL A 12 -14.73 5.48 -4.42
C VAL A 12 -13.54 4.64 -3.96
N THR A 13 -13.16 3.61 -4.72
CA THR A 13 -12.02 2.75 -4.42
C THR A 13 -10.70 3.54 -4.41
N THR A 14 -10.44 4.39 -5.40
CA THR A 14 -9.17 5.14 -5.49
C THR A 14 -9.06 6.23 -4.43
N VAL A 15 -10.18 6.88 -4.07
CA VAL A 15 -10.24 7.83 -2.96
C VAL A 15 -10.05 7.11 -1.62
N PHE A 16 -10.75 5.99 -1.42
CA PHE A 16 -10.61 5.16 -0.22
C PHE A 16 -9.16 4.70 -0.04
N HIS A 17 -8.52 4.20 -1.10
CA HIS A 17 -7.11 3.81 -1.08
C HIS A 17 -6.20 4.98 -0.67
N SER A 18 -6.42 6.17 -1.21
CA SER A 18 -5.61 7.35 -0.87
C SER A 18 -5.76 7.77 0.60
N LEU A 19 -6.99 7.70 1.14
CA LEU A 19 -7.27 8.01 2.55
C LEU A 19 -6.70 6.94 3.48
N LEU A 20 -6.90 5.67 3.14
CA LEU A 20 -6.35 4.54 3.88
C LEU A 20 -4.82 4.58 3.89
N ALA A 21 -4.18 4.89 2.76
CA ALA A 21 -2.73 5.03 2.68
C ALA A 21 -2.23 6.15 3.61
N LEU A 22 -2.88 7.31 3.61
CA LEU A 22 -2.52 8.42 4.50
C LEU A 22 -2.64 8.02 5.99
N ASP A 23 -3.74 7.37 6.35
CA ASP A 23 -4.00 6.90 7.72
C ASP A 23 -2.97 5.84 8.16
N VAL A 24 -2.68 4.88 7.29
CA VAL A 24 -1.65 3.86 7.50
C VAL A 24 -0.26 4.48 7.65
N PHE A 25 0.10 5.50 6.86
CA PHE A 25 1.37 6.22 7.07
C PHE A 25 1.41 6.92 8.43
N MET A 26 0.32 7.56 8.88
CA MET A 26 0.28 8.16 10.22
C MET A 26 0.41 7.10 11.33
N LEU A 27 -0.25 5.95 11.18
CA LEU A 27 -0.11 4.81 12.08
C LEU A 27 1.33 4.30 12.14
N PHE A 28 2.00 4.18 11.00
CA PHE A 28 3.39 3.74 10.97
C PHE A 28 4.34 4.78 11.55
N PHE A 29 4.29 6.05 11.13
CA PHE A 29 5.19 7.05 11.72
C PHE A 29 5.04 7.13 13.24
N SER A 30 3.82 7.08 13.76
CA SER A 30 3.57 7.12 15.20
C SER A 30 3.88 5.80 15.92
N GLY A 31 3.48 4.65 15.39
CA GLY A 31 3.72 3.34 16.00
C GLY A 31 5.19 2.94 16.00
N TYR A 32 5.89 3.29 14.93
CA TYR A 32 7.31 3.03 14.77
C TYR A 32 8.15 3.93 15.69
N ALA A 33 7.73 5.19 15.90
CA ALA A 33 8.30 6.07 16.92
C ALA A 33 8.01 5.60 18.36
N ILE A 34 6.90 4.90 18.62
CA ILE A 34 6.64 4.27 19.93
C ILE A 34 7.62 3.12 20.18
N MET A 35 7.85 2.29 19.15
CA MET A 35 8.65 1.09 19.28
C MET A 35 10.15 1.39 19.33
N PHE A 36 10.67 2.18 18.40
CA PHE A 36 12.10 2.51 18.25
C PHE A 36 12.36 3.95 18.68
N ASN A 37 11.86 4.31 19.87
CA ASN A 37 11.84 5.69 20.34
C ASN A 37 13.26 6.27 20.52
N ASP A 38 14.25 5.42 20.78
CA ASP A 38 15.65 5.79 20.95
C ASP A 38 16.28 6.15 19.59
N GLU A 39 16.09 5.32 18.56
CA GLU A 39 16.59 5.57 17.20
C GLU A 39 15.82 6.67 16.45
N LEU A 40 14.55 6.87 16.82
CA LEU A 40 13.62 7.82 16.22
C LEU A 40 13.26 8.98 17.15
N TRP A 41 14.16 9.34 18.07
CA TRP A 41 13.96 10.43 19.04
C TRP A 41 13.48 11.74 18.38
N TRP A 42 14.00 12.05 17.19
CA TRP A 42 13.66 13.26 16.45
C TRP A 42 12.21 13.25 15.96
N LEU A 43 11.69 12.06 15.60
CA LEU A 43 10.30 11.89 15.18
C LEU A 43 9.36 11.94 16.38
N VAL A 44 9.80 11.41 17.53
CA VAL A 44 9.07 11.55 18.80
C VAL A 44 8.93 13.03 19.17
N GLU A 45 10.02 13.81 19.08
CA GLU A 45 10.00 15.25 19.36
C GLU A 45 9.11 15.99 18.35
N ALA A 46 9.24 15.70 17.06
CA ALA A 46 8.43 16.33 16.00
C ALA A 46 6.92 16.09 16.17
N LEU A 47 6.53 14.95 16.76
CA LEU A 47 5.13 14.62 17.05
C LEU A 47 4.64 15.12 18.42
N GLY A 48 5.45 15.89 19.15
CA GLY A 48 5.07 16.49 20.44
C GLY A 48 5.41 15.63 21.66
N GLY A 49 6.51 14.86 21.58
CA GLY A 49 6.98 13.96 22.64
C GLY A 49 6.13 12.70 22.77
N SER A 50 6.43 11.85 23.77
CA SER A 50 5.78 10.54 23.95
C SER A 50 4.25 10.62 24.01
N MET A 51 3.70 11.66 24.65
CA MET A 51 2.25 11.87 24.70
C MET A 51 1.65 12.25 23.35
N GLY A 52 2.35 13.08 22.58
CA GLY A 52 1.95 13.46 21.24
C GLY A 52 1.94 12.28 20.27
N VAL A 53 3.00 11.47 20.27
CA VAL A 53 3.09 10.24 19.47
C VAL A 53 1.93 9.29 19.80
N ILE A 54 1.66 9.02 21.07
CA ILE A 54 0.56 8.14 21.49
C ILE A 54 -0.80 8.71 21.06
N ALA A 55 -0.99 10.03 21.16
CA ALA A 55 -2.22 10.68 20.73
C ALA A 55 -2.43 10.55 19.21
N VAL A 56 -1.40 10.83 18.41
CA VAL A 56 -1.43 10.67 16.95
C VAL A 56 -1.74 9.22 16.57
N HIS A 57 -1.06 8.25 17.19
CA HIS A 57 -1.29 6.83 16.91
C HIS A 57 -2.74 6.41 17.20
N ARG A 58 -3.29 6.87 18.32
CA ARG A 58 -4.68 6.58 18.70
C ARG A 58 -5.70 7.23 17.78
N ILE A 59 -5.46 8.49 17.37
CA ILE A 59 -6.34 9.19 16.44
C ILE A 59 -6.33 8.50 15.07
N ALA A 60 -5.16 8.16 14.55
CA ALA A 60 -5.05 7.39 13.32
C ALA A 60 -5.68 5.99 13.46
N GLY A 61 -5.54 5.34 14.62
CA GLY A 61 -6.24 4.07 14.89
C GLY A 61 -7.77 4.17 14.83
N LEU A 62 -8.35 5.29 15.30
CA LEU A 62 -9.78 5.55 15.12
C LEU A 62 -10.13 5.85 13.66
N GLY A 63 -9.24 6.51 12.92
CA GLY A 63 -9.32 6.71 11.48
C GLY A 63 -9.42 5.39 10.73
N LEU A 64 -8.48 4.47 10.98
CA LEU A 64 -8.48 3.12 10.42
C LEU A 64 -9.80 2.38 10.69
N ILE A 65 -10.26 2.36 11.94
CA ILE A 65 -11.52 1.70 12.30
C ILE A 65 -12.69 2.30 11.51
N THR A 66 -12.75 3.64 11.41
CA THR A 66 -13.82 4.34 10.69
C THR A 66 -13.79 4.01 9.20
N LEU A 67 -12.61 4.05 8.58
CA LEU A 67 -12.39 3.70 7.19
C LEU A 67 -12.75 2.24 6.91
N THR A 68 -12.34 1.31 7.77
CA THR A 68 -12.69 -0.11 7.60
C THR A 68 -14.19 -0.33 7.74
N VAL A 69 -14.85 0.26 8.74
CA VAL A 69 -16.32 0.14 8.89
C VAL A 69 -17.05 0.70 7.67
N PHE A 70 -16.61 1.85 7.16
CA PHE A 70 -17.12 2.42 5.91
C PHE A 70 -16.97 1.45 4.74
N TRP A 71 -15.77 0.90 4.53
CA TRP A 71 -15.49 -0.01 3.42
C TRP A 71 -16.29 -1.32 3.53
N MET A 72 -16.34 -1.93 4.71
CA MET A 72 -17.11 -3.14 4.95
C MET A 72 -18.60 -2.90 4.71
N THR A 73 -19.11 -1.74 5.10
CA THR A 73 -20.49 -1.35 4.82
C THR A 73 -20.73 -1.31 3.31
N LEU A 74 -19.86 -0.65 2.53
CA LEU A 74 -19.98 -0.60 1.06
C LEU A 74 -19.92 -1.98 0.42
N LEU A 75 -19.03 -2.86 0.87
CA LEU A 75 -18.93 -4.24 0.37
C LEU A 75 -20.23 -5.02 0.57
N ILE A 76 -20.92 -4.81 1.69
CA ILE A 76 -22.15 -5.53 2.03
C ILE A 76 -23.36 -4.97 1.28
N ILE A 77 -23.50 -3.63 1.21
CA ILE A 77 -24.73 -3.00 0.70
C ILE A 77 -24.75 -2.78 -0.81
N THR A 78 -23.59 -2.80 -1.48
CA THR A 78 -23.51 -2.54 -2.92
C THR A 78 -23.41 -3.84 -3.72
N PRO A 79 -24.16 -4.01 -4.83
CA PRO A 79 -24.06 -5.22 -5.66
C PRO A 79 -22.62 -5.48 -6.13
N GLY A 80 -21.95 -4.46 -6.67
CA GLY A 80 -20.56 -4.57 -7.10
C GLY A 80 -19.59 -4.89 -5.97
N GLY A 81 -19.86 -4.43 -4.74
CA GLY A 81 -19.05 -4.77 -3.57
C GLY A 81 -19.08 -6.27 -3.26
N ARG A 82 -20.26 -6.89 -3.31
CA ARG A 82 -20.42 -8.34 -3.06
C ARG A 82 -19.81 -9.18 -4.17
N ASP A 83 -20.00 -8.77 -5.41
CA ASP A 83 -19.44 -9.49 -6.58
C ASP A 83 -17.91 -9.41 -6.58
N ASN A 84 -17.34 -8.22 -6.28
CA ASN A 84 -15.90 -8.04 -6.12
C ASN A 84 -15.34 -8.84 -4.93
N PHE A 85 -16.09 -8.95 -3.82
CA PHE A 85 -15.65 -9.76 -2.69
C PHE A 85 -15.46 -11.24 -3.07
N GLY A 86 -16.37 -11.79 -3.88
CA GLY A 86 -16.24 -13.13 -4.44
C GLY A 86 -14.98 -13.28 -5.30
N ALA A 87 -14.65 -12.28 -6.12
CA ALA A 87 -13.49 -12.31 -7.00
C ALA A 87 -12.13 -12.22 -6.27
N VAL A 88 -12.11 -11.67 -5.05
CA VAL A 88 -10.90 -11.56 -4.21
C VAL A 88 -10.61 -12.85 -3.43
N LEU A 89 -11.58 -13.77 -3.31
CA LEU A 89 -11.38 -15.02 -2.60
C LEU A 89 -10.36 -15.92 -3.33
N PRO A 90 -9.38 -16.51 -2.62
CA PRO A 90 -8.45 -17.46 -3.22
C PRO A 90 -9.19 -18.72 -3.68
N GLY A 91 -8.96 -19.12 -4.92
CA GLY A 91 -9.52 -20.32 -5.54
C GLY A 91 -8.46 -21.40 -5.81
N ARG A 92 -8.90 -22.51 -6.39
CA ARG A 92 -7.98 -23.59 -6.81
C ARG A 92 -7.01 -23.11 -7.89
N ASP A 93 -7.51 -22.31 -8.82
CA ASP A 93 -6.71 -21.76 -9.92
C ASP A 93 -5.58 -20.84 -9.43
N ASP A 94 -5.70 -20.25 -8.23
CA ASP A 94 -4.62 -19.46 -7.61
C ASP A 94 -3.48 -20.37 -7.11
N ILE A 95 -3.80 -21.58 -6.64
CA ILE A 95 -2.81 -22.59 -6.24
C ILE A 95 -2.10 -23.14 -7.46
N GLU A 96 -2.85 -23.46 -8.52
CA GLU A 96 -2.30 -23.91 -9.80
C GLU A 96 -1.39 -22.83 -10.41
N ALA A 97 -1.82 -21.57 -10.33
CA ALA A 97 -1.01 -20.43 -10.74
C ALA A 97 0.29 -20.33 -9.96
N ALA A 98 0.25 -20.44 -8.63
CA ALA A 98 1.45 -20.40 -7.79
C ALA A 98 2.44 -21.53 -8.15
N ILE A 99 1.94 -22.75 -8.35
CA ILE A 99 2.78 -23.91 -8.73
C ILE A 99 3.40 -23.68 -10.11
N GLN A 100 2.63 -23.22 -11.10
CA GLN A 100 3.16 -22.96 -12.44
C GLN A 100 4.13 -21.78 -12.45
N ASP A 101 3.90 -20.74 -11.66
CA ASP A 101 4.81 -19.60 -11.57
C ASP A 101 6.18 -20.00 -10.99
N VAL A 102 6.18 -20.90 -9.98
CA VAL A 102 7.42 -21.53 -9.49
C VAL A 102 8.10 -22.37 -10.57
N LYS A 103 7.35 -23.19 -11.32
CA LYS A 103 7.93 -23.98 -12.43
C LYS A 103 8.52 -23.07 -13.50
N PHE A 104 7.83 -22.00 -13.86
CA PHE A 104 8.29 -21.00 -14.82
C PHE A 104 9.58 -20.32 -14.33
N ALA A 105 9.62 -19.87 -13.07
CA ALA A 105 10.81 -19.24 -12.48
C ALA A 105 12.03 -20.19 -12.44
N LEU A 106 11.79 -21.51 -12.31
CA LEU A 106 12.82 -22.55 -12.35
C LEU A 106 13.16 -23.03 -13.78
N GLY A 107 12.51 -22.49 -14.82
CA GLY A 107 12.71 -22.90 -16.22
C GLY A 107 12.07 -24.25 -16.59
N TYR A 108 11.14 -24.76 -15.77
CA TYR A 108 10.38 -25.98 -16.01
C TYR A 108 9.02 -25.76 -16.68
N ALA A 109 8.69 -24.51 -17.05
CA ALA A 109 7.53 -24.16 -17.83
C ALA A 109 7.87 -23.00 -18.76
N ASP A 110 7.35 -23.04 -19.98
CA ASP A 110 7.61 -22.01 -21.01
C ASP A 110 6.78 -20.73 -20.79
N GLU A 111 5.64 -20.85 -20.08
CA GLU A 111 4.74 -19.73 -19.82
C GLU A 111 4.21 -19.73 -18.38
N ARG A 112 3.90 -18.52 -17.89
CA ARG A 112 3.18 -18.31 -16.63
C ARG A 112 1.70 -18.60 -16.78
N HIS A 113 1.08 -19.10 -15.71
CA HIS A 113 -0.37 -19.28 -15.62
C HIS A 113 -1.11 -17.94 -15.81
N PRO A 114 -2.29 -17.91 -16.45
CA PRO A 114 -3.08 -16.69 -16.61
C PRO A 114 -3.31 -15.93 -15.29
N ASN A 115 -3.66 -16.63 -14.20
CA ASN A 115 -3.84 -16.02 -12.88
C ASN A 115 -2.53 -15.56 -12.19
N ALA A 116 -1.36 -15.80 -12.78
CA ALA A 116 -0.08 -15.22 -12.34
C ALA A 116 0.30 -13.97 -13.15
N ARG A 117 -0.44 -13.66 -14.22
CA ARG A 117 -0.24 -12.46 -15.04
C ARG A 117 -0.93 -11.31 -14.32
N GLN A 118 -0.16 -10.35 -13.83
CA GLN A 118 -0.67 -9.16 -13.13
C GLN A 118 -0.35 -7.86 -13.89
N PHE A 119 0.69 -7.90 -14.72
CA PHE A 119 1.26 -6.71 -15.33
C PHE A 119 1.67 -6.99 -16.77
N ALA A 120 1.05 -6.23 -17.67
CA ALA A 120 1.44 -5.97 -19.06
C ALA A 120 1.62 -7.15 -20.03
N GLY A 121 1.42 -6.86 -21.32
CA GLY A 121 1.57 -7.81 -22.42
C GLY A 121 0.33 -8.66 -22.74
N TYR A 122 -0.79 -8.45 -22.03
CA TYR A 122 -2.07 -9.14 -22.23
C TYR A 122 -3.27 -8.20 -22.07
N LYS A 123 -4.31 -8.37 -22.89
CA LYS A 123 -5.48 -7.47 -22.92
C LYS A 123 -6.19 -7.42 -21.57
N ALA A 124 -6.89 -6.33 -21.27
CA ALA A 124 -7.47 -6.08 -19.95
C ALA A 124 -8.51 -7.12 -19.51
N ASP A 125 -9.16 -7.76 -20.48
CA ASP A 125 -10.12 -8.86 -20.37
C ASP A 125 -9.45 -10.24 -20.21
N GLU A 126 -8.22 -10.40 -20.68
CA GLU A 126 -7.41 -11.62 -20.53
C GLU A 126 -6.66 -11.69 -19.19
N VAL A 127 -6.45 -10.54 -18.55
CA VAL A 127 -5.80 -10.43 -17.25
C VAL A 127 -6.86 -10.40 -16.15
N PRO A 128 -6.76 -11.24 -15.09
CA PRO A 128 -7.71 -11.17 -13.98
C PRO A 128 -7.69 -9.79 -13.29
N LEU A 129 -8.74 -9.49 -12.53
CA LEU A 129 -8.80 -8.27 -11.71
C LEU A 129 -7.61 -8.21 -10.73
N LEU A 130 -7.30 -9.36 -10.12
CA LEU A 130 -6.17 -9.57 -9.23
C LEU A 130 -5.52 -10.90 -9.60
N SER A 131 -4.19 -10.90 -9.76
CA SER A 131 -3.41 -12.14 -9.82
C SER A 131 -3.47 -12.87 -8.48
N TYR A 132 -3.00 -14.11 -8.42
CA TYR A 132 -2.87 -14.85 -7.16
C TYR A 132 -1.99 -14.08 -6.14
N VAL A 133 -0.94 -13.39 -6.61
CA VAL A 133 -0.08 -12.53 -5.77
C VAL A 133 -0.88 -11.34 -5.26
N GLY A 134 -1.61 -10.63 -6.13
CA GLY A 134 -2.44 -9.49 -5.76
C GLY A 134 -3.54 -9.87 -4.76
N LYS A 135 -4.21 -11.02 -4.94
CA LYS A 135 -5.16 -11.56 -3.95
C LYS A 135 -4.46 -11.87 -2.62
N GLY A 136 -3.27 -12.47 -2.67
CA GLY A 136 -2.44 -12.73 -1.50
C GLY A 136 -2.13 -11.46 -0.71
N VAL A 137 -1.69 -10.40 -1.38
CA VAL A 137 -1.41 -9.09 -0.76
C VAL A 137 -2.67 -8.50 -0.13
N VAL A 138 -3.82 -8.54 -0.82
CA VAL A 138 -5.09 -8.05 -0.26
C VAL A 138 -5.46 -8.80 1.02
N TRP A 139 -5.34 -10.12 1.05
CA TRP A 139 -5.69 -10.92 2.23
C TRP A 139 -4.69 -10.77 3.39
N ILE A 140 -3.39 -10.70 3.10
CA ILE A 140 -2.37 -10.42 4.11
C ILE A 140 -2.68 -9.09 4.78
N PHE A 141 -2.85 -8.01 4.00
CA PHE A 141 -3.17 -6.69 4.54
C PHE A 141 -4.51 -6.67 5.28
N ALA A 142 -5.55 -7.32 4.75
CA ALA A 142 -6.87 -7.36 5.39
C ALA A 142 -6.81 -8.06 6.75
N VAL A 143 -6.14 -9.22 6.84
CA VAL A 143 -5.99 -9.96 8.10
C VAL A 143 -5.12 -9.19 9.08
N GLU A 144 -3.97 -8.67 8.65
CA GLU A 144 -3.04 -7.93 9.51
C GLU A 144 -3.67 -6.65 10.06
N LEU A 145 -4.32 -5.84 9.21
CA LEU A 145 -5.04 -4.64 9.67
C LEU A 145 -6.18 -4.99 10.64
N THR A 146 -6.90 -6.10 10.39
CA THR A 146 -7.96 -6.56 11.30
C THR A 146 -7.39 -6.94 12.67
N LEU A 147 -6.31 -7.73 12.69
CA LEU A 147 -5.65 -8.13 13.93
C LEU A 147 -5.04 -6.92 14.66
N LEU A 148 -4.44 -5.98 13.95
CA LEU A 148 -3.93 -4.72 14.51
C LEU A 148 -5.04 -3.88 15.13
N MET A 149 -6.19 -3.72 14.47
CA MET A 149 -7.33 -3.00 15.06
C MET A 149 -7.85 -3.69 16.33
N ILE A 150 -8.05 -5.01 16.30
CA ILE A 150 -8.55 -5.76 17.45
C ILE A 150 -7.57 -5.65 18.62
N THR A 151 -6.29 -5.91 18.38
CA THR A 151 -5.26 -5.86 19.42
C THR A 151 -5.04 -4.44 19.92
N GLY A 152 -5.10 -3.42 19.05
CA GLY A 152 -5.03 -2.01 19.38
C GLY A 152 -6.17 -1.55 20.30
N LEU A 153 -7.41 -1.99 20.00
CA LEU A 153 -8.57 -1.74 20.85
C LEU A 153 -8.46 -2.43 22.22
N LEU A 154 -7.94 -3.66 22.26
CA LEU A 154 -7.71 -4.37 23.53
C LEU A 154 -6.69 -3.62 24.39
N ILE A 155 -5.53 -3.24 23.83
CA ILE A 155 -4.49 -2.53 24.58
C ILE A 155 -4.80 -1.05 24.82
N TRP A 156 -5.88 -0.53 24.23
CA TRP A 156 -6.39 0.81 24.52
C TRP A 156 -6.66 0.99 26.02
N SER A 157 -7.20 -0.06 26.66
CA SER A 157 -7.37 -0.17 28.10
C SER A 157 -6.59 -1.36 28.65
N LYS A 158 -5.30 -1.16 28.91
CA LYS A 158 -4.43 -2.17 29.54
C LYS A 158 -5.01 -2.69 30.85
N THR A 159 -5.59 -1.81 31.67
CA THR A 159 -6.26 -2.19 32.93
C THR A 159 -7.51 -3.04 32.70
N GLY A 160 -8.27 -2.77 31.63
CA GLY A 160 -9.39 -3.60 31.21
C GLY A 160 -8.96 -5.03 30.86
N VAL A 161 -7.87 -5.17 30.09
CA VAL A 161 -7.29 -6.48 29.74
C VAL A 161 -6.77 -7.22 30.98
N ILE A 162 -6.08 -6.53 31.89
CA ILE A 162 -5.61 -7.13 33.15
C ILE A 162 -6.78 -7.62 33.99
N SER A 163 -7.88 -6.85 34.05
CA SER A 163 -9.08 -7.23 34.79
C SER A 163 -9.75 -8.47 34.16
N LEU A 164 -9.90 -8.49 32.83
CA LEU A 164 -10.55 -9.58 32.09
C LEU A 164 -9.82 -10.91 32.23
N PHE A 165 -8.49 -10.89 32.15
CA PHE A 165 -7.65 -12.10 32.20
C PHE A 165 -6.97 -12.33 33.55
N THR A 166 -7.27 -11.50 34.55
CA THR A 166 -6.74 -11.53 35.93
C THR A 166 -5.21 -11.62 36.04
N THR A 167 -4.48 -11.11 35.04
CA THR A 167 -3.02 -11.19 34.98
C THR A 167 -2.39 -9.99 34.29
N LYS A 168 -1.23 -9.53 34.76
CA LYS A 168 -0.43 -8.51 34.08
C LYS A 168 0.20 -9.03 32.78
N ALA A 169 0.45 -10.34 32.71
CA ALA A 169 1.07 -10.98 31.57
C ALA A 169 0.20 -10.89 30.30
N SER A 170 -1.13 -10.84 30.43
CA SER A 170 -2.03 -10.71 29.28
C SER A 170 -1.87 -9.36 28.58
N ALA A 171 -1.82 -8.26 29.35
CA ALA A 171 -1.59 -6.93 28.78
C ALA A 171 -0.21 -6.82 28.13
N MET A 172 0.82 -7.44 28.72
CA MET A 172 2.15 -7.51 28.10
C MET A 172 2.12 -8.29 26.79
N ALA A 173 1.47 -9.46 26.78
CA ALA A 173 1.34 -10.30 25.59
C ALA A 173 0.61 -9.58 24.45
N PHE A 174 -0.49 -8.88 24.73
CA PHE A 174 -1.20 -8.11 23.69
C PHE A 174 -0.41 -6.92 23.17
N VAL A 175 0.36 -6.23 24.03
CA VAL A 175 1.26 -5.14 23.59
C VAL A 175 2.36 -5.70 22.68
N ALA A 176 3.02 -6.79 23.09
CA ALA A 176 4.05 -7.42 22.28
C ALA A 176 3.50 -7.95 20.95
N PHE A 177 2.32 -8.58 20.98
CA PHE A 177 1.67 -9.10 19.77
C PHE A 177 1.23 -7.97 18.83
N HIS A 178 0.69 -6.87 19.33
CA HIS A 178 0.37 -5.69 18.51
C HIS A 178 1.62 -5.09 17.87
N GLY A 179 2.71 -4.95 18.64
CA GLY A 179 4.00 -4.50 18.13
C GLY A 179 4.55 -5.42 17.04
N PHE A 180 4.50 -6.74 17.25
CA PHE A 180 4.90 -7.74 16.26
C PHE A 180 4.09 -7.65 14.96
N LEU A 181 2.76 -7.56 15.05
CA LEU A 181 1.91 -7.36 13.88
C LEU A 181 2.27 -6.06 13.14
N GLY A 182 2.63 -5.00 13.88
CA GLY A 182 3.10 -3.75 13.31
C GLY A 182 4.38 -3.93 12.48
N ILE A 183 5.34 -4.71 12.96
CA ILE A 183 6.58 -5.01 12.23
C ILE A 183 6.30 -5.78 10.95
N VAL A 184 5.49 -6.84 11.02
CA VAL A 184 5.19 -7.67 9.84
C VAL A 184 4.46 -6.84 8.78
N MET A 185 3.45 -6.06 9.20
CA MET A 185 2.72 -5.17 8.29
C MET A 185 3.65 -4.08 7.72
N LEU A 186 4.61 -3.56 8.51
CA LEU A 186 5.59 -2.59 8.02
C LEU A 186 6.41 -3.17 6.87
N MET A 187 6.84 -4.43 6.97
CA MET A 187 7.53 -5.12 5.87
C MET A 187 6.64 -5.18 4.64
N GLY A 188 5.37 -5.59 4.81
CA GLY A 188 4.39 -5.62 3.73
C GLY A 188 4.21 -4.25 3.05
N VAL A 189 4.13 -3.16 3.82
CA VAL A 189 4.02 -1.80 3.30
C VAL A 189 5.29 -1.34 2.58
N MET A 190 6.48 -1.62 3.10
CA MET A 190 7.73 -1.28 2.42
C MET A 190 7.85 -2.02 1.08
N PHE A 191 7.48 -3.30 1.04
CA PHE A 191 7.42 -4.07 -0.20
C PHE A 191 6.37 -3.51 -1.16
N HIS A 192 5.18 -3.15 -0.68
CA HIS A 192 4.14 -2.53 -1.51
C HIS A 192 4.60 -1.20 -2.14
N ILE A 193 5.30 -0.35 -1.38
CA ILE A 193 5.90 0.89 -1.88
C ILE A 193 6.91 0.59 -2.99
N PHE A 194 7.77 -0.41 -2.78
CA PHE A 194 8.76 -0.81 -3.77
C PHE A 194 8.13 -1.39 -5.03
N GLU A 195 7.23 -2.37 -4.89
CA GLU A 195 6.59 -3.05 -6.01
C GLU A 195 5.89 -2.06 -6.93
N HIS A 196 5.07 -1.17 -6.38
CA HIS A 196 4.28 -0.23 -7.19
C HIS A 196 5.04 1.04 -7.58
N GLY A 197 6.05 1.45 -6.80
CA GLY A 197 6.88 2.63 -7.10
C GLY A 197 8.03 2.35 -8.07
N ALA A 198 8.55 1.12 -8.09
CA ALA A 198 9.68 0.71 -8.91
C ALA A 198 9.28 -0.26 -10.05
N HIS A 199 7.99 -0.54 -10.26
CA HIS A 199 7.57 -1.39 -11.38
C HIS A 199 8.00 -0.78 -12.72
N PRO A 200 8.71 -1.50 -13.60
CA PRO A 200 9.22 -0.95 -14.87
C PRO A 200 8.12 -0.37 -15.77
N ALA A 201 6.96 -1.02 -15.79
CA ALA A 201 5.82 -0.56 -16.61
C ALA A 201 5.12 0.69 -16.08
N PHE A 202 5.29 1.03 -14.79
CA PHE A 202 4.51 2.09 -14.14
C PHE A 202 5.38 3.11 -13.39
N TYR A 203 6.69 3.02 -13.52
CA TYR A 203 7.61 3.91 -12.85
C TYR A 203 7.35 5.38 -13.24
N PRO A 204 7.31 6.33 -12.28
CA PRO A 204 7.62 6.17 -10.84
C PRO A 204 6.40 5.89 -9.93
N VAL A 205 5.19 5.82 -10.47
CA VAL A 205 3.97 5.56 -9.70
C VAL A 205 2.90 4.88 -10.54
N GLU A 206 2.30 3.82 -10.00
CA GLU A 206 1.21 3.13 -10.67
C GLU A 206 -0.11 3.91 -10.60
N MET A 207 -0.46 4.55 -11.72
CA MET A 207 -1.62 5.43 -11.82
C MET A 207 -2.96 4.73 -11.63
N LYS A 208 -3.04 3.39 -11.80
CA LYS A 208 -4.29 2.62 -11.61
C LYS A 208 -4.86 2.76 -10.20
N ALA A 209 -4.02 2.96 -9.19
CA ALA A 209 -4.44 3.14 -7.81
C ALA A 209 -5.12 4.51 -7.56
N PHE A 210 -4.97 5.46 -8.49
CA PHE A 210 -5.44 6.83 -8.35
C PHE A 210 -6.53 7.18 -9.37
N LEU A 211 -6.40 6.70 -10.61
CA LEU A 211 -7.35 6.96 -11.68
C LEU A 211 -8.50 5.95 -11.65
N PRO A 212 -9.76 6.41 -11.61
CA PRO A 212 -10.89 5.50 -11.73
C PRO A 212 -11.14 5.07 -13.18
N LYS A 213 -11.82 3.94 -13.36
CA LYS A 213 -12.09 3.33 -14.66
C LYS A 213 -12.76 4.30 -15.64
N ASP A 214 -13.70 5.12 -15.18
CA ASP A 214 -14.49 6.05 -16.01
C ASP A 214 -13.68 7.15 -16.72
N VAL A 215 -12.44 7.39 -16.29
CA VAL A 215 -11.55 8.38 -16.89
C VAL A 215 -10.26 7.77 -17.44
N THR A 216 -10.06 6.48 -17.20
CA THR A 216 -8.88 5.79 -17.69
C THR A 216 -9.06 5.54 -19.19
N PRO A 217 -8.09 5.89 -20.05
CA PRO A 217 -8.21 5.58 -21.47
C PRO A 217 -8.28 4.05 -21.62
N GLU A 218 -9.40 3.55 -22.11
CA GLU A 218 -9.42 2.22 -22.72
C GLU A 218 -8.79 2.42 -24.11
N TYR A 219 -7.68 1.75 -24.41
CA TYR A 219 -7.05 1.85 -25.73
C TYR A 219 -7.86 1.00 -26.71
N HIS A 220 -9.09 1.41 -26.97
CA HIS A 220 -9.94 0.90 -28.03
C HIS A 220 -9.92 1.93 -29.15
N ALA A 221 -8.79 2.05 -29.86
CA ALA A 221 -8.85 2.62 -31.19
C ALA A 221 -9.74 1.66 -32.01
N GLU A 222 -10.91 2.15 -32.44
CA GLU A 222 -11.93 1.36 -33.15
C GLU A 222 -11.44 0.75 -34.47
N ASP A 223 -10.19 1.02 -34.88
CA ASP A 223 -9.63 0.69 -36.19
C ASP A 223 -8.34 -0.17 -36.18
N GLU A 224 -7.80 -0.62 -35.04
CA GLU A 224 -6.60 -1.48 -35.05
C GLU A 224 -6.75 -2.71 -34.15
N ASP A 225 -6.78 -3.88 -34.80
CA ASP A 225 -6.62 -5.25 -34.26
C ASP A 225 -5.26 -5.40 -33.56
N HIS A 226 -5.04 -4.69 -32.44
CA HIS A 226 -3.83 -4.87 -31.64
C HIS A 226 -4.01 -6.05 -30.70
N ASP A 227 -3.22 -7.10 -30.91
CA ASP A 227 -3.10 -8.26 -30.02
C ASP A 227 -2.32 -7.96 -28.73
N THR A 228 -1.92 -6.70 -28.49
CA THR A 228 -0.96 -6.32 -27.46
C THR A 228 -1.37 -5.05 -26.68
N THR A 229 -0.80 -4.85 -25.48
CA THR A 229 -1.19 -3.78 -24.54
C THR A 229 -0.49 -2.43 -24.78
N GLY A 230 0.24 -2.30 -25.88
CA GLY A 230 1.10 -1.15 -26.16
C GLY A 230 2.30 -1.03 -25.22
N ILE A 231 2.63 -2.05 -24.40
CA ILE A 231 3.80 -1.98 -23.49
C ILE A 231 5.10 -2.13 -24.27
N GLU A 232 5.06 -2.94 -25.32
CA GLU A 232 6.13 -3.14 -26.29
C GLU A 232 6.55 -1.84 -27.00
N ASN A 233 5.66 -0.84 -27.01
CA ASN A 233 5.93 0.50 -27.54
C ASN A 233 6.52 1.46 -26.48
N LEU A 234 6.71 1.00 -25.24
CA LEU A 234 7.25 1.81 -24.15
C LEU A 234 8.74 1.54 -23.97
N GLU A 235 9.53 2.60 -23.88
CA GLU A 235 10.91 2.53 -23.46
C GLU A 235 11.02 2.71 -21.94
N LEU A 236 11.92 1.95 -21.31
CA LEU A 236 12.21 2.12 -19.90
C LEU A 236 12.81 3.51 -19.64
N SER A 237 12.35 4.15 -18.57
CA SER A 237 12.95 5.42 -18.13
C SER A 237 14.46 5.23 -17.89
N PRO A 238 15.32 6.15 -18.37
CA PRO A 238 16.78 6.05 -18.17
C PRO A 238 17.19 5.97 -16.70
N THR A 239 16.37 6.51 -15.79
CA THR A 239 16.64 6.52 -14.34
C THR A 239 16.10 5.29 -13.61
N TRP A 240 15.26 4.47 -14.26
CA TRP A 240 14.53 3.39 -13.60
C TRP A 240 15.47 2.40 -12.91
N ASN A 241 16.48 1.89 -13.62
CA ASN A 241 17.35 0.84 -13.10
C ASN A 241 18.10 1.30 -11.83
N TRP A 242 18.66 2.51 -11.84
CA TRP A 242 19.33 3.06 -10.66
C TRP A 242 18.34 3.30 -9.50
N ALA A 243 17.17 3.89 -9.78
CA ALA A 243 16.18 4.19 -8.77
C ALA A 243 15.60 2.91 -8.13
N ALA A 244 15.32 1.89 -8.93
CA ALA A 244 14.83 0.59 -8.47
C ALA A 244 15.86 -0.10 -7.58
N ASN A 245 17.13 -0.16 -7.99
CA ASN A 245 18.19 -0.75 -7.15
C ASN A 245 18.39 0.00 -5.84
N LEU A 246 18.38 1.35 -5.87
CA LEU A 246 18.52 2.15 -4.67
C LEU A 246 17.33 1.95 -3.73
N LEU A 247 16.09 2.05 -4.23
CA LEU A 247 14.90 1.86 -3.41
C LEU A 247 14.82 0.43 -2.85
N GLY A 248 15.17 -0.58 -3.65
CA GLY A 248 15.25 -1.97 -3.21
C GLY A 248 16.28 -2.16 -2.09
N LEU A 249 17.46 -1.55 -2.21
CA LEU A 249 18.47 -1.54 -1.15
C LEU A 249 17.94 -0.89 0.13
N LEU A 250 17.31 0.28 0.04
CA LEU A 250 16.74 0.98 1.19
C LEU A 250 15.65 0.15 1.88
N VAL A 251 14.78 -0.51 1.11
CA VAL A 251 13.73 -1.41 1.63
C VAL A 251 14.35 -2.59 2.39
N VAL A 252 15.32 -3.28 1.79
CA VAL A 252 15.98 -4.41 2.45
C VAL A 252 16.71 -3.98 3.72
N VAL A 253 17.47 -2.89 3.66
CA VAL A 253 18.18 -2.34 4.84
C VAL A 253 17.17 -1.96 5.92
N GLY A 254 16.10 -1.24 5.57
CA GLY A 254 15.05 -0.85 6.51
C GLY A 254 14.42 -2.06 7.20
N ILE A 255 13.96 -3.05 6.41
CA ILE A 255 13.34 -4.28 6.94
C ILE A 255 14.29 -5.03 7.87
N VAL A 256 15.53 -5.27 7.44
CA VAL A 256 16.51 -6.01 8.25
C VAL A 256 16.80 -5.27 9.55
N SER A 257 16.95 -3.94 9.51
CA SER A 257 17.20 -3.15 10.71
C SER A 257 16.02 -3.15 11.69
N VAL A 258 14.77 -3.15 11.22
CA VAL A 258 13.60 -3.32 12.08
C VAL A 258 13.57 -4.68 12.72
N LEU A 259 13.78 -5.73 11.94
CA LEU A 259 13.78 -7.10 12.45
C LEU A 259 14.86 -7.25 13.53
N VAL A 260 16.07 -6.75 13.28
CA VAL A 260 17.15 -6.79 14.27
C VAL A 260 16.82 -5.92 15.49
N GLY A 261 16.38 -4.68 15.31
CA GLY A 261 16.00 -3.79 16.42
C GLY A 261 14.90 -4.40 17.29
N SER A 262 13.91 -5.06 16.67
CA SER A 262 12.79 -5.68 17.38
C SER A 262 13.16 -6.85 18.29
N ILE A 263 14.36 -7.42 18.11
CA ILE A 263 14.89 -8.46 19.00
C ILE A 263 15.42 -7.83 20.30
N PHE A 264 15.90 -6.59 20.23
CA PHE A 264 16.55 -5.90 21.35
C PHE A 264 15.61 -4.95 22.09
N ASP A 265 14.66 -4.32 21.40
CA ASP A 265 13.71 -3.39 22.01
C ASP A 265 12.49 -4.11 22.58
N GLU A 266 12.44 -4.22 23.91
CA GLU A 266 11.27 -4.71 24.62
C GLU A 266 10.13 -3.67 24.52
N THR A 267 9.03 -4.05 23.88
CA THR A 267 7.83 -3.20 23.67
C THR A 267 7.05 -2.87 24.97
N TYR A 268 7.50 -3.39 26.12
CA TYR A 268 6.86 -3.15 27.41
C TYR A 268 7.84 -3.20 28.60
N PRO A 269 7.76 -2.25 29.55
CA PRO A 269 6.82 -1.14 29.62
C PRO A 269 7.15 -0.04 28.61
N ILE A 270 6.14 0.47 27.90
CA ILE A 270 6.31 1.63 27.01
C ILE A 270 6.87 2.80 27.84
N PRO A 271 8.06 3.34 27.53
CA PRO A 271 8.66 4.43 28.29
C PRO A 271 7.72 5.65 28.34
N ARG A 272 7.61 6.26 29.52
CA ARG A 272 6.80 7.49 29.72
C ARG A 272 7.58 8.77 29.43
N GLU A 273 8.89 8.65 29.38
CA GLU A 273 9.85 9.70 29.07
C GLU A 273 10.74 9.17 27.93
N LEU A 274 11.31 10.07 27.14
CA LEU A 274 12.34 9.72 26.16
C LEU A 274 13.49 9.05 26.93
N ALA A 275 13.62 7.74 26.76
CA ALA A 275 14.80 7.05 27.26
C ALA A 275 15.93 7.42 26.29
N VAL A 276 16.68 8.48 26.59
CA VAL A 276 18.00 8.67 25.96
C VAL A 276 18.95 7.68 26.63
N GLY A 277 18.70 6.39 26.40
CA GLY A 277 19.34 5.26 27.05
C GLY A 277 20.48 4.73 26.20
N GLY A 278 21.67 5.32 26.38
CA GLY A 278 22.88 4.90 25.70
C GLY A 278 23.23 3.43 25.93
N GLY A 279 22.99 2.60 24.91
CA GLY A 279 23.68 1.35 24.67
C GLY A 279 24.48 1.42 23.38
N PRO A 280 25.64 0.74 23.26
CA PRO A 280 26.40 0.60 22.01
C PRO A 280 25.68 -0.26 20.95
N THR A 281 24.34 -0.35 21.00
CA THR A 281 23.41 -0.85 19.96
C THR A 281 23.37 0.10 18.76
N ASN A 282 24.59 0.30 18.26
CA ASN A 282 25.03 0.54 16.90
C ASN A 282 24.37 1.71 16.16
N LEU A 283 25.16 2.74 15.90
CA LEU A 283 24.91 3.75 14.86
C LEU A 283 24.30 3.14 13.58
N LEU A 284 24.67 1.91 13.23
CA LEU A 284 24.06 1.16 12.13
C LEU A 284 22.57 0.83 12.31
N LEU A 285 22.10 0.48 13.51
CA LEU A 285 20.67 0.30 13.80
C LEU A 285 19.92 1.62 13.71
N THR A 286 20.46 2.68 14.29
CA THR A 286 19.88 4.02 14.16
C THR A 286 19.77 4.43 12.69
N ILE A 287 20.85 4.29 11.90
CA ILE A 287 20.84 4.57 10.47
C ILE A 287 19.81 3.70 9.75
N GLY A 288 19.80 2.39 10.02
CA GLY A 288 18.93 1.44 9.34
C GLY A 288 17.44 1.63 9.63
N ILE A 289 17.07 1.90 10.89
CA ILE A 289 15.69 2.22 11.27
C ILE A 289 15.26 3.56 10.63
N ASN A 290 16.16 4.55 10.58
CA ASN A 290 15.90 5.80 9.86
C ASN A 290 15.80 5.61 8.34
N VAL A 291 16.54 4.66 7.75
CA VAL A 291 16.36 4.23 6.36
C VAL A 291 14.96 3.64 6.16
N GLY A 292 14.45 2.85 7.11
CA GLY A 292 13.05 2.40 7.11
C GLY A 292 12.05 3.56 7.09
N ILE A 293 12.24 4.56 7.95
CA ILE A 293 11.44 5.79 7.94
C ILE A 293 11.55 6.52 6.59
N LEU A 294 12.73 6.60 5.99
CA LEU A 294 12.92 7.21 4.68
C LEU A 294 12.11 6.50 3.59
N VAL A 295 12.05 5.17 3.59
CA VAL A 295 11.20 4.40 2.66
C VAL A 295 9.73 4.77 2.83
N LEU A 296 9.25 4.91 4.07
CA LEU A 296 7.88 5.37 4.33
C LEU A 296 7.63 6.79 3.83
N PHE A 297 8.58 7.72 4.02
CA PHE A 297 8.48 9.06 3.45
C PHE A 297 8.44 9.05 1.92
N ILE A 298 9.27 8.24 1.27
CA ILE A 298 9.22 8.05 -0.18
C ILE A 298 7.84 7.56 -0.59
N GLY A 299 7.29 6.55 0.09
CA GLY A 299 5.93 6.05 -0.16
C GLY A 299 4.85 7.13 -0.02
N LEU A 300 4.92 7.94 1.04
CA LEU A 300 4.00 9.07 1.22
C LEU A 300 4.11 10.08 0.08
N VAL A 301 5.34 10.43 -0.33
CA VAL A 301 5.59 11.34 -1.46
C VAL A 301 5.05 10.77 -2.77
N LEU A 302 5.26 9.48 -3.04
CA LEU A 302 4.71 8.81 -4.22
C LEU A 302 3.18 8.79 -4.22
N SER A 303 2.56 8.54 -3.06
CA SER A 303 1.11 8.61 -2.89
C SER A 303 0.55 10.02 -3.15
N MET A 304 1.23 11.05 -2.65
CA MET A 304 0.89 12.45 -2.94
C MET A 304 1.08 12.78 -4.42
N TYR A 305 2.19 12.32 -5.02
CA TYR A 305 2.50 12.51 -6.43
C TYR A 305 1.43 11.88 -7.32
N GLY A 306 1.02 10.64 -7.06
CA GLY A 306 -0.08 9.97 -7.78
C GLY A 306 -1.39 10.75 -7.70
N ASN A 307 -1.73 11.30 -6.53
CA ASN A 307 -2.91 12.16 -6.37
C ASN A 307 -2.82 13.49 -7.13
N VAL A 308 -1.63 14.10 -7.20
CA VAL A 308 -1.38 15.31 -8.02
C VAL A 308 -1.51 14.98 -9.50
N MET A 309 -0.95 13.87 -9.95
CA MET A 309 -1.04 13.41 -11.33
C MET A 309 -2.49 13.13 -11.74
N ARG A 310 -3.28 12.48 -10.87
CA ARG A 310 -4.73 12.31 -11.08
C ARG A 310 -5.40 13.65 -11.34
N ARG A 311 -5.19 14.65 -10.48
CA ARG A 311 -5.85 15.96 -10.63
C ARG A 311 -5.43 16.68 -11.90
N ARG A 312 -4.15 16.59 -12.29
CA ARG A 312 -3.66 17.16 -13.55
C ARG A 312 -4.34 16.51 -14.76
N TYR A 313 -4.44 15.20 -14.75
CA TYR A 313 -5.06 14.43 -15.81
C TYR A 313 -6.58 14.69 -15.90
N GLU A 314 -7.32 14.67 -14.78
CA GLU A 314 -8.74 15.03 -14.75
C GLU A 314 -8.99 16.45 -15.27
N ARG A 315 -8.07 17.39 -14.98
CA ARG A 315 -8.15 18.76 -15.49
C ARG A 315 -7.93 18.83 -17.00
N GLN A 316 -6.96 18.09 -17.53
CA GLN A 316 -6.71 18.03 -18.98
C GLN A 316 -7.94 17.48 -19.73
N LEU A 317 -8.52 16.38 -19.25
CA LEU A 317 -9.75 15.83 -19.82
C LEU A 317 -10.93 16.81 -19.77
N ALA A 318 -11.07 17.57 -18.69
CA ALA A 318 -12.10 18.59 -18.58
C ALA A 318 -11.88 19.76 -19.55
N GLU A 319 -10.63 20.14 -19.82
CA GLU A 319 -10.27 21.17 -20.80
C GLU A 319 -10.52 20.68 -22.23
N GLU A 320 -10.15 19.44 -22.56
CA GLU A 320 -10.42 18.80 -23.85
C GLU A 320 -11.93 18.70 -24.13
N ARG A 321 -12.72 18.17 -23.19
CA ARG A 321 -14.18 18.08 -23.34
C ARG A 321 -14.84 19.44 -23.56
N ARG A 322 -14.32 20.50 -22.94
CA ARG A 322 -14.80 21.87 -23.14
C ARG A 322 -14.44 22.40 -24.53
N ALA A 323 -13.23 22.12 -25.01
CA ALA A 323 -12.82 22.49 -26.37
C ALA A 323 -13.69 21.80 -27.42
N THR A 324 -13.89 20.48 -27.32
CA THR A 324 -14.75 19.73 -28.24
C THR A 324 -16.21 20.22 -28.21
N ALA A 325 -16.74 20.56 -27.03
CA ALA A 325 -18.09 21.10 -26.90
C ALA A 325 -18.23 22.52 -27.48
N ALA A 326 -17.18 23.33 -27.45
CA ALA A 326 -17.17 24.66 -28.07
C ALA A 326 -17.07 24.56 -29.60
N ASP A 327 -16.25 23.66 -30.13
CA ASP A 327 -16.05 23.45 -31.56
C ASP A 327 -17.27 22.77 -32.23
N GLY A 328 -17.98 21.88 -31.53
CA GLY A 328 -19.20 21.24 -32.02
C GLY A 328 -20.45 22.13 -32.07
N SER A 329 -20.36 23.38 -31.59
CA SER A 329 -21.47 24.36 -31.65
C SER A 329 -21.46 25.24 -32.91
N GLY A 330 -20.51 24.99 -33.84
CA GLY A 330 -20.33 25.76 -35.08
C GLY A 330 -21.00 25.20 -36.33
N GLU A 331 -21.51 23.95 -36.33
CA GLU A 331 -22.22 23.37 -37.48
C GLU A 331 -23.74 23.45 -37.29
N THR A 332 -24.26 24.68 -37.23
CA THR A 332 -25.64 24.93 -37.67
C THR A 332 -25.62 25.26 -39.14
N SER A 333 -26.03 24.28 -39.95
CA SER A 333 -26.72 24.39 -41.25
C SER A 333 -26.35 25.58 -42.15
N ASP A 334 -25.65 25.28 -43.25
CA ASP A 334 -26.03 25.83 -44.55
C ASP A 334 -26.01 24.67 -45.58
N ASP A 335 -27.08 24.67 -46.38
CA ASP A 335 -27.52 23.75 -47.46
C ASP A 335 -28.31 22.47 -47.08
#